data_AF-A0A5J4SL91-F1
#
_entry.id   AF-A0A5J4SL91-F1
#
_cell.length_a   1.000
_cell.length_b   1.000
_cell.length_c   1.000
_cell.angle_alpha   90.00
_cell.angle_beta   90.00
_cell.angle_gamma   90.00
#
_symmetry.space_group_name_H-M   'P 1'
#
loop_
_entity.id
_entity.type
_entity.pdbx_description
1 polymer ?
#
loop_
_entity_poly.entity_id
_entity_poly.type
_entity_poly.pdbx_seq_one_letter_code
_entity_poly.pdbx_strand_id
1 'polypeptide(L)'
;MIFTALVHREGSEPLITPYILKNKEILQSLLIKYGNADLALQYGMMLRECVRVESLAKVTIEMPEFYRLFEYVQVENFEIASDAFTTMKEILTRHKTLVAEFLQNNYEPFFKAYSTLLSSTNYATRRQSIK
;
A
#
# COMPACT_ATOMS: atom_id res chain seq x y z
N MET A 1 -0.32 -16.03 -8.03
CA MET A 1 -1.51 -16.81 -8.39
C MET A 1 -2.12 -17.57 -7.21
N ILE A 2 -1.38 -18.40 -6.46
CA ILE A 2 -1.95 -19.12 -5.29
C ILE A 2 -2.42 -18.17 -4.18
N PHE A 3 -1.62 -17.16 -3.82
CA PHE A 3 -1.98 -16.21 -2.76
C PHE A 3 -3.28 -15.44 -3.09
N THR A 4 -3.40 -14.93 -4.31
CA THR A 4 -4.61 -14.24 -4.82
C THR A 4 -5.84 -15.14 -4.73
N ALA A 5 -5.71 -16.41 -5.11
CA ALA A 5 -6.80 -17.40 -5.04
C ALA A 5 -7.19 -17.74 -3.59
N LEU A 6 -6.24 -17.72 -2.64
CA LEU A 6 -6.52 -17.92 -1.22
C LEU A 6 -7.27 -16.75 -0.59
N VAL A 7 -7.06 -15.53 -1.10
CA VAL A 7 -7.75 -14.31 -0.63
C VAL A 7 -9.17 -14.21 -1.20
N HIS A 8 -9.46 -14.79 -2.36
CA HIS A 8 -10.72 -14.57 -3.09
C HIS A 8 -11.57 -15.83 -3.30
N ARG A 9 -11.49 -16.84 -2.42
CA ARG A 9 -12.31 -18.05 -2.61
C ARG A 9 -13.81 -17.69 -2.50
N GLU A 10 -14.51 -17.71 -3.63
CA GLU A 10 -15.94 -17.40 -3.71
C GLU A 10 -16.76 -18.35 -2.81
N GLY A 11 -17.64 -17.78 -1.98
CA GLY A 11 -18.66 -18.50 -1.22
C GLY A 11 -18.44 -18.63 0.29
N SER A 12 -17.33 -18.14 0.85
CA SER A 12 -17.11 -18.07 2.31
C SER A 12 -16.19 -16.90 2.64
N GLU A 13 -16.37 -16.31 3.83
CA GLU A 13 -15.46 -15.28 4.37
C GLU A 13 -14.00 -15.74 4.15
N PRO A 14 -13.12 -14.91 3.56
CA PRO A 14 -11.81 -15.39 3.14
C PRO A 14 -11.08 -15.98 4.34
N LEU A 15 -10.88 -17.30 4.34
CA LEU A 15 -10.30 -18.05 5.46
C LEU A 15 -8.94 -17.50 5.91
N ILE A 16 -8.25 -16.81 4.99
CA ILE A 16 -6.95 -16.21 5.23
C ILE A 16 -7.04 -14.83 5.91
N THR A 17 -8.15 -14.11 5.81
CA THR A 17 -8.31 -12.77 6.42
C THR A 17 -8.17 -12.82 7.95
N PRO A 18 -8.89 -13.70 8.68
CA PRO A 18 -8.69 -13.85 10.13
C PRO A 18 -7.25 -14.25 10.48
N TYR A 19 -6.61 -15.07 9.64
CA TYR A 19 -5.23 -15.48 9.83
C TYR A 19 -4.25 -14.31 9.65
N ILE A 20 -4.41 -13.48 8.61
CA ILE A 20 -3.56 -12.30 8.38
C ILE A 20 -3.78 -11.25 9.48
N LEU A 21 -5.03 -11.05 9.92
CA LEU A 21 -5.33 -10.14 11.04
C LEU A 21 -4.64 -10.57 12.34
N LYS A 22 -4.56 -11.89 12.59
CA LYS A 22 -3.83 -12.45 13.72
C LYS A 22 -2.30 -12.34 13.56
N ASN A 23 -1.80 -12.36 12.33
CA ASN A 23 -0.38 -12.34 12.00
C ASN A 23 -0.01 -11.10 11.17
N LYS A 24 -0.09 -9.92 11.81
CA LYS A 24 0.16 -8.61 11.18
C LYS A 24 1.55 -8.49 10.53
N GLU A 25 2.52 -9.28 10.98
CA GLU A 25 3.87 -9.42 10.42
C GLU A 25 3.86 -9.77 8.93
N ILE A 26 2.80 -10.41 8.43
CA ILE A 26 2.64 -10.70 7.00
C ILE A 26 2.51 -9.39 6.22
N LEU A 27 1.62 -8.50 6.64
CA LEU A 27 1.42 -7.19 5.99
C LEU A 27 2.68 -6.32 6.12
N GLN A 28 3.30 -6.33 7.30
CA GLN A 28 4.57 -5.65 7.53
C GLN A 28 5.66 -6.16 6.59
N SER A 29 5.77 -7.49 6.43
CA SER A 29 6.72 -8.11 5.50
C SER A 29 6.46 -7.73 4.06
N LEU A 30 5.20 -7.63 3.63
CA LEU A 30 4.84 -7.19 2.28
C LEU A 30 5.29 -5.74 2.02
N LEU A 31 5.09 -4.84 2.99
CA LEU A 31 5.53 -3.44 2.90
C LEU A 31 7.07 -3.31 2.91
N ILE A 32 7.77 -4.06 3.75
CA ILE A 32 9.24 -4.01 3.84
C ILE A 32 9.88 -4.62 2.59
N LYS A 33 9.40 -5.80 2.17
CA LYS A 33 10.01 -6.54 1.06
C LYS A 33 9.68 -5.95 -0.31
N TYR A 34 8.73 -5.02 -0.40
CA TYR A 34 8.50 -4.22 -1.61
C TYR A 34 9.79 -3.55 -2.12
N GLY A 35 10.73 -3.21 -1.23
CA GLY A 35 12.04 -2.68 -1.62
C GLY A 35 12.98 -3.68 -2.31
N ASN A 36 12.64 -4.97 -2.35
CA ASN A 36 13.40 -5.96 -3.12
C ASN A 36 12.97 -5.89 -4.60
N ALA A 37 13.85 -5.34 -5.44
CA ALA A 37 13.58 -5.09 -6.85
C ALA A 37 13.17 -6.35 -7.64
N ASP A 38 13.68 -7.53 -7.29
CA ASP A 38 13.42 -8.77 -8.02
C ASP A 38 11.96 -9.25 -7.88
N LEU A 39 11.33 -8.91 -6.74
CA LEU A 39 10.00 -9.42 -6.37
C LEU A 39 9.01 -8.31 -6.00
N ALA A 40 9.38 -7.04 -6.21
CA ALA A 40 8.59 -5.88 -5.83
C ALA A 40 7.15 -5.94 -6.37
N LEU A 41 6.98 -6.31 -7.64
CA LEU A 41 5.67 -6.38 -8.29
C LEU A 41 4.78 -7.48 -7.68
N GLN A 42 5.38 -8.61 -7.27
CA GLN A 42 4.68 -9.71 -6.62
C GLN A 42 4.23 -9.31 -5.23
N TYR A 43 5.07 -8.59 -4.47
CA TYR A 43 4.69 -8.03 -3.18
C TYR A 43 3.59 -6.98 -3.32
N GLY A 44 3.68 -6.11 -4.33
CA GLY A 44 2.65 -5.12 -4.65
C GLY A 44 1.30 -5.75 -4.98
N MET A 45 1.29 -6.77 -5.84
CA MET A 45 0.07 -7.54 -6.13
C MET A 45 -0.53 -8.15 -4.86
N MET A 46 0.25 -8.85 -4.03
CA MET A 46 -0.25 -9.47 -2.80
C MET A 46 -0.79 -8.43 -1.81
N LEU A 47 -0.09 -7.29 -1.66
CA LEU A 47 -0.52 -6.20 -0.79
C LEU A 47 -1.84 -5.59 -1.27
N ARG A 48 -1.99 -5.34 -2.58
CA ARG A 48 -3.24 -4.84 -3.18
C ARG A 48 -4.41 -5.77 -2.94
N GLU A 49 -4.21 -7.09 -3.02
CA GLU A 49 -5.26 -8.06 -2.70
C GLU A 49 -5.65 -8.03 -1.21
N CYS A 50 -4.69 -7.85 -0.29
CA CYS A 50 -4.99 -7.71 1.14
C CYS A 50 -5.83 -6.45 1.43
N VAL A 51 -5.44 -5.30 0.89
CA VAL A 51 -6.11 -4.02 1.20
C VAL A 51 -7.49 -3.86 0.53
N ARG A 52 -7.92 -4.83 -0.29
CA ARG A 52 -9.33 -4.93 -0.71
C ARG A 52 -10.27 -5.19 0.46
N VAL A 53 -9.79 -5.86 1.51
CA VAL A 53 -10.53 -6.09 2.74
C VAL A 53 -10.30 -4.91 3.69
N GLU A 54 -11.37 -4.26 4.14
CA GLU A 54 -11.30 -3.03 4.95
C GLU A 54 -10.52 -3.21 6.25
N SER A 55 -10.69 -4.33 6.96
CA SER A 55 -9.97 -4.61 8.20
C SER A 55 -8.46 -4.77 8.00
N LEU A 56 -8.02 -5.34 6.87
CA LEU A 56 -6.60 -5.45 6.51
C LEU A 56 -6.05 -4.10 6.05
N ALA A 57 -6.82 -3.32 5.30
CA ALA A 57 -6.46 -1.96 4.92
C ALA A 57 -6.24 -1.08 6.15
N LYS A 58 -7.09 -1.21 7.18
CA LYS A 58 -6.95 -0.50 8.45
C LYS A 58 -5.60 -0.79 9.11
N VAL A 59 -5.30 -2.06 9.28
CA VAL A 59 -4.02 -2.48 9.87
C VAL A 59 -2.84 -2.01 9.02
N THR A 60 -2.96 -2.05 7.70
CA THR A 60 -1.88 -1.65 6.78
C THR A 60 -1.61 -0.16 6.84
N ILE A 61 -2.63 0.71 6.83
CA ILE A 61 -2.44 2.17 6.80
C ILE A 61 -1.94 2.72 8.15
N GLU A 62 -2.27 2.04 9.26
CA GLU A 62 -1.80 2.38 10.60
C GLU A 62 -0.35 1.95 10.87
N MET A 63 0.25 1.11 10.02
CA MET A 63 1.64 0.66 10.17
C MET A 63 2.63 1.77 9.80
N PRO A 64 3.72 1.97 10.56
CA PRO A 64 4.81 2.87 10.17
C PRO A 64 5.39 2.53 8.79
N GLU A 65 5.42 1.24 8.43
CA GLU A 65 5.94 0.76 7.15
C GLU A 65 5.10 1.20 5.95
N PHE A 66 3.87 1.67 6.15
CA PHE A 66 3.07 2.30 5.09
C PHE A 66 3.82 3.46 4.45
N TYR A 67 4.52 4.26 5.25
CA TYR A 67 5.27 5.42 4.77
C TYR A 67 6.44 5.06 3.85
N ARG A 68 6.88 3.78 3.83
CA ARG A 68 7.89 3.33 2.86
C ARG A 68 7.39 3.38 1.41
N LEU A 69 6.07 3.36 1.18
CA LEU A 69 5.52 3.55 -0.16
C LEU A 69 5.92 4.91 -0.76
N PHE A 70 6.11 5.96 0.07
CA PHE A 70 6.58 7.27 -0.41
C PHE A 70 8.04 7.22 -0.89
N GLU A 71 8.86 6.35 -0.30
CA GLU A 71 10.23 6.09 -0.75
C GLU A 71 10.21 5.28 -2.05
N TYR A 72 9.40 4.21 -2.11
CA TYR A 72 9.30 3.35 -3.29
C TYR A 72 8.74 4.08 -4.53
N VAL A 73 7.87 5.07 -4.34
CA VAL A 73 7.35 5.93 -5.42
C VAL A 73 8.43 6.83 -6.04
N GLN A 74 9.58 6.98 -5.39
CA GLN A 74 10.68 7.85 -5.82
C GLN A 74 11.89 7.07 -6.36
N VAL A 75 11.85 5.74 -6.40
CA VAL A 75 12.96 4.94 -6.93
C VAL A 75 13.15 5.17 -8.43
N GLU A 76 14.38 4.98 -8.91
CA GLU A 76 14.74 5.19 -10.32
C GLU A 76 14.06 4.18 -11.26
N ASN A 77 13.79 2.97 -10.76
CA ASN A 77 13.07 1.96 -11.54
C ASN A 77 11.60 2.36 -11.71
N PHE A 78 11.26 2.77 -12.94
CA PHE A 78 9.92 3.25 -13.29
C PHE A 78 8.80 2.23 -13.02
N GLU A 79 9.03 0.95 -13.29
CA GLU A 79 7.99 -0.08 -13.09
C GLU A 79 7.67 -0.23 -11.59
N ILE A 80 8.70 -0.27 -10.75
CA ILE A 80 8.54 -0.35 -9.29
C ILE A 80 7.89 0.93 -8.76
N ALA A 81 8.35 2.10 -9.18
CA ALA A 81 7.78 3.38 -8.76
C ALA A 81 6.30 3.52 -9.14
N SER A 82 5.94 3.14 -10.37
CA SER A 82 4.56 3.18 -10.85
C SER A 82 3.65 2.16 -10.14
N ASP A 83 4.16 0.96 -9.86
CA ASP A 83 3.44 -0.06 -9.11
C ASP A 83 3.22 0.37 -7.65
N ALA A 84 4.25 0.94 -7.01
CA ALA A 84 4.16 1.50 -5.66
C ALA A 84 3.14 2.65 -5.59
N PHE A 85 3.13 3.55 -6.59
CA PHE A 85 2.15 4.63 -6.66
C PHE A 85 0.73 4.10 -6.81
N THR A 86 0.55 3.08 -7.65
CA THR A 86 -0.75 2.41 -7.84
C THR A 86 -1.23 1.79 -6.54
N THR A 87 -0.35 1.09 -5.81
CA THR A 87 -0.66 0.51 -4.50
C THR A 87 -1.02 1.59 -3.48
N MET A 88 -0.21 2.64 -3.36
CA MET A 88 -0.49 3.76 -2.45
C MET A 88 -1.84 4.42 -2.75
N LYS A 89 -2.13 4.67 -4.03
CA LYS A 89 -3.42 5.21 -4.47
C LYS A 89 -4.58 4.29 -4.11
N GLU A 90 -4.44 3.00 -4.31
CA GLU A 90 -5.51 2.04 -3.97
C GLU A 90 -5.81 2.04 -2.46
N ILE A 91 -4.77 2.03 -1.61
CA ILE A 91 -4.92 2.12 -0.15
C ILE A 91 -5.65 3.41 0.25
N LEU A 92 -5.27 4.55 -0.36
CA LEU A 92 -5.80 5.87 -0.02
C LEU A 92 -7.18 6.19 -0.63
N THR A 93 -7.70 5.39 -1.55
CA THR A 93 -8.95 5.73 -2.25
C THR A 93 -10.06 4.69 -2.16
N ARG A 94 -9.73 3.44 -1.78
CA ARG A 94 -10.70 2.35 -1.73
C ARG A 94 -11.69 2.49 -0.58
N HIS A 95 -11.21 2.55 0.66
CA HIS A 95 -12.05 2.59 1.87
C HIS A 95 -12.16 4.02 2.39
N LYS A 96 -13.01 4.84 1.75
CA LYS A 96 -13.05 6.30 1.93
C LYS A 96 -13.20 6.76 3.39
N THR A 97 -14.09 6.12 4.16
CA THR A 97 -14.34 6.49 5.56
C THR A 97 -13.11 6.25 6.43
N LEU A 98 -12.50 5.08 6.31
CA LEU A 98 -11.28 4.69 7.01
C LEU A 98 -10.11 5.61 6.65
N VAL A 99 -9.94 5.93 5.37
CA VAL A 99 -8.86 6.82 4.94
C VAL A 99 -9.10 8.26 5.43
N ALA A 100 -10.35 8.74 5.39
CA ALA A 100 -10.67 10.06 5.90
C ALA A 100 -10.33 10.20 7.39
N GLU A 101 -10.68 9.20 8.20
CA GLU A 101 -10.32 9.16 9.63
C GLU A 101 -8.80 9.11 9.82
N PHE A 102 -8.10 8.24 9.08
CA PHE A 102 -6.64 8.17 9.13
C PHE A 102 -5.97 9.51 8.78
N LEU A 103 -6.41 10.17 7.71
CA LEU A 103 -5.84 11.44 7.25
C LEU A 103 -6.13 12.60 8.21
N GLN A 104 -7.29 12.60 8.86
CA GLN A 104 -7.60 13.58 9.91
C GLN A 104 -6.67 13.40 11.12
N ASN A 105 -6.47 12.16 11.55
CA ASN A 105 -5.62 11.85 12.71
C ASN A 105 -4.11 11.99 12.43
N ASN A 106 -3.69 11.88 11.16
CA ASN A 106 -2.29 11.89 10.76
C ASN A 106 -1.96 13.02 9.76
N TYR A 107 -2.71 14.13 9.81
CA TYR A 107 -2.62 15.20 8.83
C TYR A 107 -1.18 15.70 8.61
N GLU A 108 -0.50 16.15 9.67
CA GLU A 108 0.86 16.68 9.56
C GLU A 108 1.88 15.67 9.00
N PRO A 109 2.08 14.47 9.61
CA PRO A 109 3.08 13.53 9.11
C PRO A 109 2.77 13.06 7.68
N PHE A 110 1.50 12.84 7.36
CA PHE A 110 1.08 12.43 6.03
C PHE A 110 1.37 13.50 4.98
N PHE A 111 0.88 14.72 5.18
CA PHE A 111 1.05 15.78 4.19
C PHE A 111 2.50 16.28 4.10
N LYS A 112 3.29 16.16 5.17
CA LYS A 112 4.74 16.38 5.12
C LYS A 112 5.41 15.36 4.19
N ALA A 113 5.12 14.07 4.36
CA ALA A 113 5.63 13.03 3.47
C ALA A 113 5.15 13.23 2.02
N TYR A 114 3.86 13.54 1.83
CA TYR A 114 3.27 13.77 0.51
C TYR A 114 3.87 14.99 -0.20
N SER A 115 4.18 16.06 0.54
CA SER A 115 4.81 17.26 -0.01
C SER A 115 6.18 16.95 -0.62
N THR A 116 6.93 15.98 -0.06
CA THR A 116 8.21 15.55 -0.66
C THR A 116 8.02 14.98 -2.07
N LEU A 117 6.92 14.25 -2.31
CA LEU A 117 6.58 13.72 -3.65
C LEU A 117 6.27 14.83 -4.64
N LEU A 118 5.56 15.88 -4.19
CA LEU A 118 5.23 17.05 -5.03
C LEU A 118 6.47 17.86 -5.42
N SER A 119 7.48 17.88 -4.56
CA SER A 119 8.78 18.51 -4.81
C SER A 119 9.80 17.59 -5.51
N SER A 120 9.42 16.34 -5.82
CA SER A 120 10.35 15.37 -6.40
C SER A 120 10.89 15.84 -7.76
N THR A 121 12.18 15.62 -7.98
CA THR A 121 12.86 15.87 -9.26
C THR A 121 12.43 14.87 -10.33
N ASN A 122 11.83 13.74 -9.94
CA ASN A 122 11.23 12.78 -10.86
C ASN A 122 9.91 13.34 -11.42
N TYR A 123 9.94 13.79 -12.67
CA TYR A 123 8.78 14.38 -13.36
C TYR A 123 7.55 13.45 -13.37
N ALA A 124 7.75 12.14 -13.50
CA ALA A 124 6.64 11.18 -13.50
C ALA A 124 5.98 11.10 -12.11
N THR A 125 6.78 10.98 -11.06
CA THR A 125 6.32 11.00 -9.66
C THR A 125 5.60 12.31 -9.32
N ARG A 126 6.17 13.45 -9.71
CA ARG A 126 5.56 14.77 -9.51
C ARG A 126 4.22 14.88 -10.23
N ARG A 127 4.14 14.46 -11.51
CA ARG A 127 2.91 14.54 -12.31
C ARG A 127 1.81 13.61 -11.80
N GLN A 128 2.16 12.41 -11.33
CA GLN A 128 1.18 11.47 -10.78
C GLN A 128 0.67 11.92 -9.41
N SER A 129 1.53 12.48 -8.56
CA SER A 129 1.13 12.96 -7.22
C SER A 129 0.21 14.19 -7.24
N ILE A 130 0.12 14.91 -8.36
CA ILE A 130 -0.81 16.04 -8.52
C ILE A 130 -2.21 15.58 -8.96
N LYS A 131 -2.36 14.35 -9.47
CA LYS A 131 -3.60 13.79 -10.03
C LYS A 131 -4.36 12.88 -9.07
#